data_AF-A0A0S7Y6I6-F1
#
_entry.id   AF-A0A0S7Y6I6-F1
#
_cell.length_a   1.000
_cell.length_b   1.000
_cell.length_c   1.000
_cell.angle_alpha   90.00
_cell.angle_beta   90.00
_cell.angle_gamma   90.00
#
_symmetry.space_group_name_H-M   'P 1'
#
loop_
_entity.id
_entity.type
_entity.pdbx_description
1 polymer ?
#
loop_
_entity_poly.entity_id
_entity_poly.type
_entity_poly.pdbx_seq_one_letter_code
_entity_poly.pdbx_strand_id
1 'polypeptide(L)'
;MKETLVKLYQAESRVRLFGEPYPLVEMATQAKTDPLVAPFIEQAPYAKTWYLCSRTDDNGINDRMISYFKDAVNAVNANEDPARALNTTASGVAQLLSQYGVATMIVR
;
A
#
# COMPACT_ATOMS: atom_id res chain seq x y z
N MET A 1 14.96 -16.98 13.40
CA MET A 1 14.04 -16.13 12.61
C MET A 1 12.61 -16.18 13.14
N LYS A 2 11.88 -17.31 13.03
CA LYS A 2 10.48 -17.42 13.48
C LYS A 2 10.26 -17.00 14.94
N GLU A 3 11.11 -17.48 15.85
CA GLU A 3 11.03 -17.11 17.27
C GLU A 3 11.17 -15.60 17.49
N THR A 4 12.07 -14.94 16.76
CA THR A 4 12.24 -13.48 16.80
C THR A 4 10.98 -12.76 16.34
N LEU A 5 10.34 -13.23 15.26
CA LEU A 5 9.08 -12.67 14.76
C LEU A 5 7.95 -12.82 15.79
N VAL A 6 7.85 -13.97 16.46
CA VAL A 6 6.86 -14.19 17.53
C VAL A 6 7.10 -13.24 18.70
N LYS A 7 8.37 -13.06 19.12
CA LYS A 7 8.71 -12.12 20.19
C LYS A 7 8.41 -10.67 19.80
N LEU A 8 8.66 -10.29 18.54
CA LEU A 8 8.35 -8.97 18.01
C LEU A 8 6.84 -8.71 18.03
N TYR A 9 6.04 -9.64 17.48
CA TYR A 9 4.58 -9.56 17.51
C TYR A 9 4.06 -9.37 18.95
N GLN A 10 4.56 -10.19 19.89
CA GLN A 10 4.18 -10.09 21.30
C GLN A 10 4.59 -8.77 21.96
N ALA A 11 5.74 -8.20 21.59
CA ALA A 11 6.18 -6.91 22.11
C ALA A 11 5.30 -5.77 21.58
N GLU A 12 4.96 -5.79 20.30
CA GLU A 12 4.12 -4.76 19.67
C GLU A 12 2.66 -4.83 20.12
N SER A 13 2.11 -6.03 20.32
CA SER A 13 0.77 -6.25 20.88
C SER A 13 0.60 -5.71 22.32
N ARG A 14 1.68 -5.29 22.99
CA ARG A 14 1.59 -4.59 24.29
C ARG A 14 1.36 -3.09 24.14
N VAL A 15 1.64 -2.54 22.96
CA VAL A 15 1.55 -1.10 22.65
C VAL A 15 0.40 -0.82 21.69
N ARG A 16 -0.01 -1.80 20.88
CA ARG A 16 -1.07 -1.73 19.87
C ARG A 16 -2.02 -2.91 20.04
N LEU A 17 -3.17 -2.88 19.34
CA LEU A 17 -4.18 -3.94 19.38
C LEU A 17 -3.64 -5.33 18.98
N PHE A 18 -2.68 -5.35 18.05
CA PHE A 18 -1.96 -6.54 17.58
C PHE A 18 -0.58 -6.11 17.06
N GLY A 19 0.36 -7.06 17.00
CA GLY A 19 1.68 -6.88 16.41
C GLY A 19 1.64 -7.02 14.88
N GLU A 20 2.72 -6.65 14.21
CA GLU A 20 2.76 -6.71 12.76
C GLU A 20 2.55 -8.14 12.23
N PRO A 21 1.69 -8.34 11.21
CA PRO A 21 1.51 -9.64 10.59
C PRO A 21 2.84 -10.25 10.13
N TYR A 22 3.01 -11.56 10.34
CA TYR A 22 4.27 -12.22 10.02
C TYR A 22 4.60 -12.14 8.51
N PRO A 23 5.86 -11.82 8.14
CA PRO A 23 6.28 -11.75 6.74
C PRO A 23 6.47 -13.13 6.09
N LEU A 24 6.38 -14.22 6.86
CA LEU A 24 6.59 -15.60 6.37
C LEU A 24 5.25 -16.29 6.12
N VAL A 25 5.02 -16.74 4.88
CA VAL A 25 3.79 -17.45 4.46
C VAL A 25 3.50 -18.66 5.34
N GLU A 26 4.53 -19.41 5.73
CA GLU A 26 4.41 -20.59 6.61
C GLU A 26 3.92 -20.26 8.03
N MET A 27 3.94 -18.99 8.45
CA MET A 27 3.40 -18.54 9.73
C MET A 27 1.96 -18.03 9.63
N ALA A 28 1.32 -18.10 8.45
CA ALA A 28 -0.05 -17.64 8.24
C ALA A 28 -1.06 -18.32 9.18
N THR A 29 -0.96 -19.63 9.39
CA THR A 29 -1.85 -20.36 10.32
C THR A 29 -1.72 -19.86 11.75
N GLN A 30 -0.50 -19.50 12.18
CA GLN A 30 -0.26 -18.92 13.50
C GLN A 30 -0.83 -17.50 13.61
N ALA A 31 -0.71 -16.68 12.57
CA ALA A 31 -1.29 -15.32 12.58
C ALA A 31 -2.82 -15.33 12.61
N LYS A 32 -3.46 -16.31 11.97
CA LYS A 32 -4.93 -16.44 11.93
C LYS A 32 -5.59 -16.76 13.27
N THR A 33 -4.84 -17.05 14.33
CA THR A 33 -5.41 -17.26 15.66
C THR A 33 -5.95 -15.97 16.29
N ASP A 34 -5.51 -14.81 15.79
CA ASP A 34 -6.04 -13.51 16.19
C ASP A 34 -7.17 -13.09 15.22
N PRO A 35 -8.42 -12.94 15.71
CA PRO A 35 -9.56 -12.62 14.86
C PRO A 35 -9.47 -11.23 14.20
N LEU A 36 -8.68 -10.30 14.76
CA LEU A 36 -8.45 -8.99 14.14
C LEU A 36 -7.43 -9.07 13.00
N VAL A 37 -6.51 -10.03 13.05
CA VAL A 37 -5.46 -10.21 12.04
C VAL A 37 -5.90 -11.15 10.91
N ALA A 38 -6.76 -12.12 11.22
CA ALA A 38 -7.19 -13.16 10.27
C ALA A 38 -7.66 -12.60 8.90
N PRO A 39 -8.49 -11.55 8.80
CA PRO A 39 -8.92 -11.02 7.50
C PRO A 39 -7.76 -10.51 6.63
N PHE A 40 -6.73 -9.91 7.23
CA PHE A 40 -5.56 -9.44 6.50
C PHE A 40 -4.73 -10.61 5.96
N ILE A 41 -4.59 -11.69 6.73
CA ILE A 41 -3.88 -12.90 6.28
C ILE A 41 -4.65 -13.62 5.16
N GLU A 42 -5.97 -13.58 5.18
CA GLU A 42 -6.82 -14.14 4.12
C GLU A 42 -6.71 -13.36 2.81
N GLN A 43 -6.52 -12.05 2.88
CA GLN A 43 -6.33 -11.19 1.71
C GLN A 43 -4.89 -11.22 1.18
N ALA A 44 -3.89 -11.53 2.01
CA ALA A 44 -2.47 -11.47 1.67
C ALA A 44 -2.08 -12.22 0.37
N PRO A 45 -2.61 -13.42 0.04
CA PRO A 45 -2.28 -14.10 -1.22
C PRO A 45 -2.70 -13.35 -2.49
N TYR A 46 -3.66 -12.42 -2.38
CA TYR A 46 -4.16 -11.62 -3.50
C TYR A 46 -3.57 -10.20 -3.53
N ALA A 47 -2.86 -9.81 -2.48
CA ALA A 47 -2.28 -8.49 -2.35
C ALA A 47 -1.14 -8.30 -3.36
N LYS A 48 -1.08 -7.10 -3.95
CA LYS A 48 0.04 -6.66 -4.79
C LYS A 48 0.71 -5.47 -4.14
N THR A 49 2.04 -5.44 -4.19
CA THR A 49 2.78 -4.24 -3.80
C THR A 49 2.47 -3.10 -4.78
N TRP A 50 2.46 -1.88 -4.27
CA TRP A 50 2.20 -0.68 -5.07
C TRP A 50 2.86 0.55 -4.45
N TYR A 51 3.03 1.60 -5.25
CA TYR A 51 3.74 2.83 -4.89
C TYR A 51 2.87 3.79 -4.05
N LEU A 52 2.14 3.29 -3.06
CA LEU A 52 1.28 4.10 -2.18
C LEU A 52 1.69 3.99 -0.71
N CYS A 53 2.93 3.60 -0.44
CA CYS A 53 3.43 3.53 0.93
C CYS A 53 3.62 4.95 1.47
N SER A 54 2.80 5.35 2.43
CA SER A 54 2.91 6.67 3.06
C SER A 54 4.05 6.75 4.07
N ARG A 55 4.58 7.95 4.33
CA ARG A 55 5.65 8.22 5.33
C ARG A 55 6.96 7.48 5.01
N THR A 56 7.25 7.32 3.73
CA THR A 56 8.59 6.90 3.27
C THR A 56 9.57 8.07 3.27
N ASP A 57 9.06 9.32 3.33
CA ASP A 57 9.82 10.57 3.26
C ASP A 57 10.80 10.56 2.07
N ASP A 58 10.36 9.99 0.95
CA ASP A 58 11.22 9.73 -0.21
C ASP A 58 11.25 10.89 -1.20
N ASN A 59 10.28 11.81 -1.13
CA ASN A 59 10.00 12.82 -2.16
C ASN A 59 10.04 12.22 -3.58
N GLY A 60 9.69 10.94 -3.64
CA GLY A 60 10.09 9.99 -4.66
C GLY A 60 8.86 9.36 -5.29
N ILE A 61 8.96 8.09 -5.65
CA ILE A 61 7.87 7.40 -6.34
C ILE A 61 6.63 7.27 -5.44
N ASN A 62 6.76 7.03 -4.13
CA ASN A 62 5.59 6.90 -3.25
C ASN A 62 4.93 8.24 -2.97
N ASP A 63 5.69 9.25 -2.52
CA ASP A 63 5.12 10.55 -2.17
C ASP A 63 4.42 11.21 -3.37
N ARG A 64 5.03 11.12 -4.56
CA ARG A 64 4.45 11.69 -5.79
C ARG A 64 3.24 10.89 -6.28
N MET A 65 3.26 9.56 -6.17
CA MET A 65 2.10 8.73 -6.50
C MET A 65 0.92 9.05 -5.58
N ILE A 66 1.16 9.16 -4.27
CA ILE A 66 0.15 9.56 -3.28
C ILE A 66 -0.43 10.92 -3.64
N SER A 67 0.38 11.89 -4.06
CA SER A 67 -0.12 13.20 -4.49
C SER A 67 -1.14 13.10 -5.62
N TYR A 68 -0.86 12.33 -6.68
CA TYR A 68 -1.79 12.18 -7.79
C TYR A 68 -3.13 11.57 -7.35
N PHE A 69 -3.10 10.51 -6.54
CA PHE A 69 -4.32 9.89 -6.02
C PHE A 69 -5.07 10.79 -5.03
N LYS A 70 -4.35 11.55 -4.20
CA LYS A 70 -4.93 12.54 -3.27
C LYS A 70 -5.68 13.62 -4.05
N ASP A 71 -5.07 14.17 -5.10
CA ASP A 71 -5.67 15.21 -5.91
C ASP A 71 -6.95 14.70 -6.60
N ALA A 72 -6.93 13.45 -7.09
CA ALA A 72 -8.10 12.80 -7.68
C ALA A 72 -9.27 12.69 -6.70
N VAL A 73 -9.02 12.18 -5.48
CA VAL A 73 -10.03 12.03 -4.44
C VAL A 73 -10.59 13.39 -4.02
N ASN A 74 -9.72 14.39 -3.86
CA ASN A 74 -10.13 15.74 -3.50
C ASN A 74 -11.01 16.39 -4.59
N ALA A 75 -10.66 16.23 -5.87
CA ALA A 75 -11.45 16.74 -6.99
C ALA A 75 -12.86 16.12 -7.00
N VAL A 76 -12.97 14.80 -6.83
CA VAL A 76 -14.26 14.11 -6.74
C VAL A 76 -15.08 14.60 -5.54
N ASN A 77 -14.44 14.76 -4.37
CA ASN A 77 -15.10 15.31 -3.18
C ASN A 77 -15.55 16.78 -3.36
N ALA A 78 -14.89 17.53 -4.26
CA ALA A 78 -15.28 18.87 -4.66
C ALA A 78 -16.39 18.90 -5.74
N ASN A 79 -17.00 17.74 -6.06
CA ASN A 79 -18.01 17.56 -7.10
C ASN A 79 -17.48 17.81 -8.53
N GLU A 80 -16.18 17.66 -8.76
CA GLU A 80 -15.65 17.61 -10.14
C GLU A 80 -15.96 16.27 -10.81
N ASP A 81 -15.88 16.24 -12.15
CA ASP A 81 -16.13 15.05 -12.95
C ASP A 81 -15.12 13.93 -12.61
N PRO A 82 -15.58 12.76 -12.11
CA PRO A 82 -14.68 11.68 -11.71
C PRO A 82 -13.86 11.07 -12.85
N ALA A 83 -14.40 11.04 -14.07
CA ALA A 83 -13.67 10.51 -15.22
C ALA A 83 -12.53 11.45 -15.62
N ARG A 84 -12.74 12.77 -15.54
CA ARG A 84 -11.69 13.78 -15.76
C ARG A 84 -10.61 13.72 -14.69
N ALA A 85 -10.99 13.59 -13.42
CA ALA A 85 -10.04 13.44 -12.32
C ALA A 85 -9.18 12.18 -12.50
N LEU A 86 -9.81 11.05 -12.88
CA LEU A 86 -9.11 9.81 -13.16
C LEU A 86 -8.20 9.89 -14.39
N ASN A 87 -8.63 10.55 -15.47
CA ASN A 87 -7.80 10.74 -16.66
C ASN A 87 -6.53 11.54 -16.35
N THR A 88 -6.66 12.63 -15.58
CA THR A 88 -5.52 13.45 -15.15
C THR A 88 -4.55 12.64 -14.30
N THR A 89 -5.10 11.86 -13.35
CA THR A 89 -4.32 10.95 -12.50
C THR A 89 -3.58 9.91 -13.34
N ALA A 90 -4.25 9.26 -14.29
CA ALA A 90 -3.66 8.25 -15.15
C ALA A 90 -2.47 8.80 -15.97
N SER A 91 -2.59 10.02 -16.53
CA SER A 91 -1.49 10.67 -17.23
C SER A 91 -0.31 10.98 -16.29
N GLY A 92 -0.57 11.50 -15.10
CA GLY A 92 0.46 11.78 -14.10
C GLY A 92 1.19 10.53 -13.62
N VAL A 93 0.44 9.46 -13.35
CA VAL A 93 0.98 8.14 -12.98
C VAL A 93 1.85 7.58 -14.10
N ALA A 94 1.39 7.59 -15.35
CA ALA A 94 2.17 7.11 -16.48
C ALA A 94 3.49 7.89 -16.64
N GLN A 95 3.45 9.22 -16.48
CA GLN A 95 4.64 10.06 -16.52
C GLN A 95 5.60 9.73 -15.37
N LEU A 96 5.09 9.58 -14.15
CA LEU A 96 5.89 9.24 -12.97
C LEU A 96 6.58 7.88 -13.12
N LEU A 97 5.83 6.84 -13.49
CA LEU A 97 6.40 5.50 -13.69
C LEU A 97 7.47 5.47 -14.79
N SER A 98 7.30 6.27 -15.84
CA SER A 98 8.29 6.44 -16.91
C SER A 98 9.57 7.13 -16.42
N GLN A 99 9.48 8.16 -15.58
CA GLN A 99 10.64 8.84 -14.98
C GLN A 99 11.52 7.89 -14.15
N TYR A 100 10.91 6.88 -13.52
CA TYR A 100 11.62 5.87 -12.72
C TYR A 100 11.96 4.59 -13.50
N GLY A 101 11.67 4.52 -14.81
CA GLY A 101 11.94 3.34 -15.62
C GLY A 101 11.12 2.10 -15.24
N VAL A 102 10.00 2.28 -14.52
CA VAL A 102 9.12 1.20 -14.07
C VAL A 102 8.14 0.78 -15.17
N ALA A 103 7.71 1.74 -16.00
CA ALA A 103 6.84 1.48 -17.15
C ALA A 103 7.22 2.39 -18.32
N THR A 104 7.29 1.84 -19.53
CA THR A 104 7.53 2.63 -20.74
C THR A 104 6.30 3.47 -21.05
N MET A 105 6.48 4.78 -21.32
CA MET A 105 5.42 5.61 -21.88
C MET A 105 4.96 5.00 -23.20
N ILE A 106 3.73 4.46 -23.25
CA ILE A 106 3.10 4.12 -24.52
C ILE A 106 2.59 5.44 -25.10
N VAL A 107 3.43 6.10 -25.90
CA VAL A 107 2.97 7.17 -26.78
C VAL A 107 2.09 6.50 -27.85
N ARG A 108 0.78 6.78 -27.83
CA ARG A 108 -0.12 6.52 -28.95
C ARG A 108 -0.50 7.83 -29.59
#